data_AF-A0A4Q3G8L6-F1
#
_entry.id   AF-A0A4Q3G8L6-F1
#
_cell.length_a   1.000
_cell.length_b   1.000
_cell.length_c   1.000
_cell.angle_alpha   90.00
_cell.angle_beta   90.00
_cell.angle_gamma   90.00
#
_symmetry.space_group_name_H-M   'P 1'
#
loop_
_entity.id
_entity.type
_entity.pdbx_description
1 polymer ?
#
loop_
_entity_poly.entity_id
_entity_poly.type
_entity_poly.pdbx_seq_one_letter_code
_entity_poly.pdbx_strand_id
1 'polypeptide(L)'
;MSATFPDDIMWLAQRHGQDWRDEELLAAVHWLTSLVPTAEWDRRAADVAARYQAAKAEWSQERRVPLFDPADQIAWYVLQARCYGDPKFRPDFFEPEGFRIAPVFTRIGQLLSALKAIVGAEERAARLMTQGKSQPDDGIYELLIAGTYKRRGWERVEFVPETPIAKQPDLFVDRGRSQWAVECKRAGRSGYAKDERNAGERMARQAHDRSRAQQRPIVVMVRFAAELVNLPEDYLAQKVDQFASGTRPHEWSDDYSRGVVADADMRALRRVLQHDDIYFGSSRMFQLLVGSYEPSIDFTVSGDWVPAEGRPLHATSVRPCELSRMA
;
A
#
# COMPACT_ATOMS: atom_id res chain seq x y z
N MET A 1 29.48 -5.03 22.74
CA MET A 1 29.11 -3.60 22.78
C MET A 1 27.64 -3.53 23.17
N SER A 2 27.33 -2.85 24.28
CA SER A 2 25.94 -2.61 24.70
C SER A 2 25.31 -1.62 23.72
N ALA A 3 24.54 -2.13 22.77
CA ALA A 3 23.77 -1.28 21.87
C ALA A 3 22.49 -0.88 22.61
N THR A 4 22.52 0.30 23.23
CA THR A 4 21.31 1.03 23.60
C THR A 4 20.58 1.35 22.30
N PHE A 5 19.48 0.66 22.03
CA PHE A 5 18.54 1.06 20.99
C PHE A 5 18.02 2.47 21.35
N PRO A 6 17.81 3.37 20.38
CA PRO A 6 17.06 4.59 20.65
C PRO A 6 15.72 4.18 21.27
N ASP A 7 15.34 4.73 22.43
CA ASP A 7 14.05 4.45 23.09
C ASP A 7 12.87 4.63 22.12
N ASP A 8 13.05 5.50 21.12
CA ASP A 8 12.12 5.82 20.05
C ASP A 8 11.70 4.61 19.19
N ILE A 9 12.53 3.58 18.98
CA ILE A 9 12.09 2.42 18.17
C ILE A 9 11.41 1.33 18.98
N MET A 10 11.38 1.40 20.32
CA MET A 10 10.85 0.34 21.18
C MET A 10 9.41 0.56 21.63
N TRP A 11 8.69 1.52 21.02
CA TRP A 11 7.29 1.80 21.36
C TRP A 11 6.36 0.60 21.11
N LEU A 12 5.32 0.48 21.94
CA LEU A 12 4.25 -0.51 21.81
C LEU A 12 2.98 0.18 21.32
N ALA A 13 2.16 -0.49 20.51
CA ALA A 13 0.93 0.11 20.02
C ALA A 13 -0.01 0.45 21.19
N GLN A 14 -0.56 1.66 21.15
CA GLN A 14 -1.54 2.11 22.13
C GLN A 14 -2.79 1.23 22.05
N ARG A 15 -3.14 0.57 23.17
CA ARG A 15 -4.26 -0.38 23.26
C ARG A 15 -5.63 0.28 23.40
N HIS A 16 -5.66 1.58 23.71
CA HIS A 16 -6.89 2.36 23.91
C HIS A 16 -7.00 3.49 22.89
N GLY A 17 -8.20 4.05 22.73
CA GLY A 17 -8.48 5.13 21.78
C GLY A 17 -8.36 4.71 20.31
N GLN A 18 -8.50 3.40 20.04
CA GLN A 18 -8.52 2.81 18.70
C GLN A 18 -9.96 2.60 18.20
N ASP A 19 -10.95 3.21 18.86
CA ASP A 19 -12.38 3.16 18.56
C ASP A 19 -12.87 4.39 17.79
N TRP A 20 -11.94 5.25 17.36
CA TRP A 20 -12.24 6.42 16.53
C TRP A 20 -12.91 6.05 15.20
N ARG A 21 -13.69 7.00 14.69
CA ARG A 21 -14.38 6.95 13.40
C ARG A 21 -13.94 8.13 12.54
N ASP A 22 -13.72 7.88 11.26
CA ASP A 22 -13.48 8.96 10.28
C ASP A 22 -14.79 9.23 9.51
N GLU A 23 -15.59 10.14 10.04
CA GLU A 23 -16.91 10.45 9.49
C GLU A 23 -16.85 11.06 8.08
N GLU A 24 -15.78 11.80 7.75
CA GLU A 24 -15.58 12.35 6.41
C GLU A 24 -15.33 11.22 5.40
N LEU A 25 -14.43 10.29 5.75
CA LEU A 25 -14.18 9.11 4.94
C LEU A 25 -15.46 8.28 4.75
N LEU A 26 -16.22 8.07 5.83
CA LEU A 26 -17.44 7.26 5.77
C LEU A 26 -18.53 7.96 4.94
N ALA A 27 -18.61 9.30 4.98
CA ALA A 27 -19.49 10.08 4.11
C ALA A 27 -19.11 9.93 2.63
N ALA A 28 -17.82 9.92 2.29
CA ALA A 28 -17.34 9.67 0.94
C ALA A 28 -17.71 8.27 0.44
N VAL A 29 -17.48 7.25 1.28
CA VAL A 29 -17.89 5.86 1.00
C VAL A 29 -19.40 5.79 0.77
N HIS A 30 -20.20 6.35 1.66
CA HIS A 30 -21.66 6.35 1.54
C HIS A 30 -22.11 7.01 0.24
N TRP A 31 -21.59 8.19 -0.07
CA TRP A 31 -21.92 8.90 -1.32
C TRP A 31 -21.56 8.08 -2.55
N LEU A 32 -20.33 7.60 -2.68
CA LEU A 32 -19.89 6.83 -3.85
C LEU A 32 -20.72 5.56 -4.05
N THR A 33 -20.98 4.82 -2.97
CA THR A 33 -21.77 3.59 -3.04
C THR A 33 -23.24 3.82 -3.33
N SER A 34 -23.79 4.99 -2.96
CA SER A 34 -25.18 5.37 -3.29
C SER A 34 -25.43 5.63 -4.77
N LEU A 35 -24.36 5.82 -5.57
CA LEU A 35 -24.45 6.05 -7.02
C LEU A 35 -24.51 4.76 -7.84
N VAL A 36 -24.51 3.60 -7.17
CA VAL A 36 -24.61 2.26 -7.77
C VAL A 36 -25.91 1.61 -7.28
N PRO A 37 -26.64 0.86 -8.11
CA PRO A 37 -27.80 0.10 -7.64
C PRO A 37 -27.45 -0.79 -6.44
N THR A 38 -28.25 -0.73 -5.37
CA THR A 38 -27.94 -1.39 -4.08
C THR A 38 -27.59 -2.86 -4.24
N ALA A 39 -28.40 -3.62 -4.99
CA ALA A 39 -28.15 -5.05 -5.23
C ALA A 39 -26.82 -5.32 -5.95
N GLU A 40 -26.41 -4.44 -6.87
CA GLU A 40 -25.12 -4.57 -7.54
C GLU A 40 -23.96 -4.28 -6.57
N TRP A 41 -24.07 -3.19 -5.80
CA TRP A 41 -23.04 -2.83 -4.83
C TRP A 41 -22.90 -3.88 -3.73
N ASP A 42 -24.00 -4.38 -3.17
CA ASP A 42 -23.98 -5.40 -2.12
C ASP A 42 -23.27 -6.67 -2.58
N ARG A 43 -23.53 -7.11 -3.82
CA ARG A 43 -22.81 -8.24 -4.41
C ARG A 43 -21.31 -7.97 -4.51
N ARG A 44 -20.91 -6.81 -5.06
CA ARG A 44 -19.49 -6.45 -5.22
C ARG A 44 -18.77 -6.33 -3.87
N ALA A 45 -19.44 -5.75 -2.87
CA ALA A 45 -18.94 -5.63 -1.50
C ALA A 45 -18.75 -7.01 -0.85
N ALA A 46 -19.70 -7.94 -1.04
CA ALA A 46 -19.58 -9.31 -0.58
C ALA A 46 -18.44 -10.06 -1.30
N ASP A 47 -18.32 -9.91 -2.63
CA ASP A 47 -17.30 -10.58 -3.44
C ASP A 47 -15.87 -10.16 -3.01
N VAL A 48 -15.62 -8.85 -2.86
CA VAL A 48 -14.29 -8.36 -2.44
C VAL A 48 -13.96 -8.76 -1.01
N ALA A 49 -14.94 -8.72 -0.10
CA ALA A 49 -14.75 -9.16 1.28
C ALA A 49 -14.44 -10.66 1.36
N ALA A 50 -15.22 -11.51 0.68
CA ALA A 50 -15.03 -12.95 0.65
C ALA A 50 -13.67 -13.34 0.07
N ARG A 51 -13.27 -12.73 -1.06
CA ARG A 51 -11.96 -12.96 -1.67
C ARG A 51 -10.83 -12.56 -0.74
N TYR A 52 -10.94 -11.40 -0.07
CA TYR A 52 -9.92 -10.96 0.87
C TYR A 52 -9.82 -11.89 2.09
N GLN A 53 -10.94 -12.34 2.67
CA GLN A 53 -10.92 -13.31 3.77
C GLN A 53 -10.26 -14.63 3.36
N ALA A 54 -10.59 -15.17 2.18
CA ALA A 54 -9.96 -16.37 1.64
C ALA A 54 -8.44 -16.16 1.43
N ALA A 55 -8.04 -15.03 0.85
CA ALA A 55 -6.64 -14.72 0.62
C ALA A 55 -5.84 -14.59 1.92
N LYS A 56 -6.41 -14.02 2.99
CA LYS A 56 -5.79 -13.99 4.32
C LYS A 56 -5.52 -15.39 4.87
N ALA A 57 -6.44 -16.34 4.66
CA ALA A 57 -6.27 -17.73 5.08
C ALA A 57 -5.18 -18.46 4.29
N GLU A 58 -5.05 -18.16 3.00
CA GLU A 58 -3.93 -18.66 2.17
C GLU A 58 -2.60 -18.06 2.63
N TRP A 59 -2.59 -16.75 2.92
CA TRP A 59 -1.40 -16.03 3.36
C TRP A 59 -0.88 -16.50 4.72
N SER A 60 -1.76 -16.94 5.63
CA SER A 60 -1.35 -17.52 6.92
C SER A 60 -0.71 -18.90 6.76
N GLN A 61 -0.88 -19.54 5.60
CA GLN A 61 -0.21 -20.78 5.20
C GLN A 61 0.91 -20.51 4.18
N GLU A 62 1.47 -19.30 4.20
CA GLU A 62 2.58 -18.85 3.35
C GLU A 62 2.30 -18.84 1.83
N ARG A 63 1.04 -19.07 1.43
CA ARG A 63 0.63 -18.99 0.02
C ARG A 63 0.20 -17.58 -0.33
N ARG A 64 1.09 -16.85 -1.02
CA ARG A 64 0.84 -15.47 -1.49
C ARG A 64 -0.06 -15.49 -2.73
N VAL A 65 -1.37 -15.34 -2.50
CA VAL A 65 -2.38 -15.18 -3.57
C VAL A 65 -2.86 -13.72 -3.67
N PRO A 66 -3.45 -13.29 -4.79
CA PRO A 66 -4.05 -11.95 -4.90
C PRO A 66 -5.12 -11.70 -3.83
N LEU A 67 -5.10 -10.50 -3.23
CA LEU A 67 -6.02 -10.13 -2.14
C LEU A 67 -7.40 -9.68 -2.63
N PHE A 68 -7.51 -9.24 -3.87
CA PHE A 68 -8.72 -8.70 -4.48
C PHE A 68 -8.71 -8.91 -6.00
N ASP A 69 -9.81 -8.56 -6.67
CA ASP A 69 -9.90 -8.58 -8.14
C ASP A 69 -9.32 -7.31 -8.77
N PRO A 70 -8.27 -7.39 -9.60
CA PRO A 70 -7.80 -6.21 -10.33
C PRO A 70 -8.86 -5.60 -11.27
N ALA A 71 -9.86 -6.37 -11.70
CA ALA A 71 -10.95 -5.86 -12.52
C ALA A 71 -11.95 -4.99 -11.74
N ASP A 72 -11.94 -5.07 -10.40
CA ASP A 72 -12.80 -4.27 -9.50
C ASP A 72 -12.00 -3.65 -8.34
N GLN A 73 -10.91 -2.97 -8.70
CA GLN A 73 -10.02 -2.30 -7.76
C GLN A 73 -10.72 -1.21 -6.94
N ILE A 74 -11.75 -0.54 -7.46
CA ILE A 74 -12.54 0.43 -6.69
C ILE A 74 -13.29 -0.24 -5.52
N ALA A 75 -13.79 -1.47 -5.67
CA ALA A 75 -14.41 -2.20 -4.56
C ALA A 75 -13.39 -2.49 -3.44
N TRP A 76 -12.14 -2.81 -3.80
CA TRP A 76 -11.05 -2.93 -2.84
C TRP A 76 -10.77 -1.60 -2.12
N TYR A 77 -10.76 -0.48 -2.84
CA TYR A 77 -10.55 0.84 -2.22
C TYR A 77 -11.65 1.17 -1.21
N VAL A 78 -12.91 0.92 -1.56
CA VAL A 78 -14.02 1.15 -0.64
C VAL A 78 -13.96 0.24 0.59
N LEU A 79 -13.60 -1.04 0.41
CA LEU A 79 -13.40 -1.96 1.54
C LEU A 79 -12.31 -1.43 2.48
N GLN A 80 -11.13 -1.08 1.96
CA GLN A 80 -10.01 -0.59 2.77
C GLN A 80 -10.31 0.76 3.43
N ALA A 81 -11.02 1.66 2.74
CA ALA A 81 -11.51 2.90 3.33
C ALA A 81 -12.45 2.61 4.53
N ARG A 82 -13.43 1.70 4.36
CA ARG A 82 -14.33 1.28 5.46
C ARG A 82 -13.56 0.68 6.64
N CYS A 83 -12.59 -0.20 6.37
CA CYS A 83 -11.74 -0.78 7.41
C CYS A 83 -10.94 0.29 8.17
N TYR A 84 -10.48 1.35 7.50
CA TYR A 84 -9.83 2.46 8.18
C TYR A 84 -10.82 3.26 9.04
N GLY A 85 -11.93 3.72 8.42
CA GLY A 85 -12.83 4.70 9.02
C GLY A 85 -13.82 4.18 10.06
N ASP A 86 -14.05 2.86 10.15
CA ASP A 86 -14.97 2.27 11.12
C ASP A 86 -14.27 1.19 11.97
N PRO A 87 -14.25 1.33 13.32
CA PRO A 87 -13.63 0.34 14.22
C PRO A 87 -14.17 -1.06 14.05
N LYS A 88 -15.44 -1.21 13.65
CA LYS A 88 -16.07 -2.51 13.42
C LYS A 88 -15.34 -3.32 12.34
N PHE A 89 -14.79 -2.67 11.32
CA PHE A 89 -14.15 -3.31 10.17
C PHE A 89 -12.62 -3.23 10.21
N ARG A 90 -12.05 -2.53 11.19
CA ARG A 90 -10.60 -2.28 11.32
C ARG A 90 -9.72 -3.53 11.41
N PRO A 91 -10.15 -4.67 11.97
CA PRO A 91 -9.36 -5.91 11.92
C PRO A 91 -8.99 -6.37 10.50
N ASP A 92 -9.74 -5.91 9.48
CA ASP A 92 -9.50 -6.21 8.07
C ASP A 92 -8.68 -5.14 7.33
N PHE A 93 -8.23 -4.09 8.01
CA PHE A 93 -7.40 -3.06 7.40
C PHE A 93 -6.05 -3.63 6.95
N PHE A 94 -5.77 -3.49 5.66
CA PHE A 94 -4.54 -3.92 5.01
C PHE A 94 -3.62 -2.71 4.85
N GLU A 95 -2.80 -2.44 5.85
CA GLU A 95 -1.93 -1.25 5.90
C GLU A 95 -1.13 -1.01 4.62
N PRO A 96 -0.50 -2.02 3.96
CA PRO A 96 0.33 -1.79 2.78
C PRO A 96 -0.40 -1.17 1.57
N GLU A 97 -1.73 -1.23 1.51
CA GLU A 97 -2.54 -0.53 0.50
C GLU A 97 -3.42 0.56 1.13
N GLY A 98 -3.91 0.35 2.35
CA GLY A 98 -4.85 1.24 3.01
C GLY A 98 -4.28 2.62 3.30
N PHE A 99 -2.98 2.75 3.57
CA PHE A 99 -2.34 4.01 3.91
C PHE A 99 -2.46 5.08 2.81
N ARG A 100 -2.48 4.66 1.53
CA ARG A 100 -2.64 5.54 0.36
C ARG A 100 -4.11 5.76 -0.03
N ILE A 101 -5.01 4.88 0.42
CA ILE A 101 -6.44 4.92 0.09
C ILE A 101 -7.21 5.79 1.09
N ALA A 102 -6.97 5.62 2.38
CA ALA A 102 -7.74 6.33 3.40
C ALA A 102 -7.67 7.86 3.26
N PRO A 103 -6.49 8.50 3.13
CA PRO A 103 -6.40 9.96 3.03
C PRO A 103 -7.16 10.55 1.84
N VAL A 104 -7.20 9.84 0.70
CA VAL A 104 -7.91 10.33 -0.49
C VAL A 104 -9.43 10.23 -0.30
N PHE A 105 -9.94 9.19 0.35
CA PHE A 105 -11.37 9.10 0.69
C PHE A 105 -11.78 10.12 1.75
N THR A 106 -10.98 10.31 2.81
CA THR A 106 -11.20 11.39 3.79
C THR A 106 -11.29 12.74 3.08
N ARG A 107 -10.41 12.97 2.10
CA ARG A 107 -10.41 14.22 1.33
C ARG A 107 -11.64 14.38 0.44
N ILE A 108 -12.14 13.31 -0.18
CA ILE A 108 -13.42 13.34 -0.92
C ILE A 108 -14.55 13.74 0.03
N GLY A 109 -14.59 13.18 1.24
CA GLY A 109 -15.56 13.52 2.29
C GLY A 109 -15.58 15.00 2.62
N GLN A 110 -14.41 15.54 2.93
CA GLN A 110 -14.22 16.97 3.21
C GLN A 110 -14.64 17.90 2.06
N LEU A 111 -14.65 17.38 0.82
CA LEU A 111 -15.05 18.11 -0.38
C LEU A 111 -16.48 17.79 -0.82
N LEU A 112 -17.21 16.93 -0.11
CA LEU A 112 -18.46 16.34 -0.57
C LEU A 112 -19.54 17.39 -0.88
N SER A 113 -19.68 18.41 -0.03
CA SER A 113 -20.61 19.51 -0.26
C SER A 113 -20.28 20.30 -1.53
N ALA A 114 -19.00 20.54 -1.79
CA ALA A 114 -18.53 21.21 -3.00
C ALA A 114 -18.76 20.33 -4.24
N LEU A 115 -18.43 19.04 -4.15
CA LEU A 115 -18.61 18.06 -5.23
C LEU A 115 -20.06 17.94 -5.65
N LYS A 116 -21.00 17.86 -4.71
CA LYS A 116 -22.45 17.80 -5.01
C LYS A 116 -22.98 19.05 -5.72
N ALA A 117 -22.28 20.18 -5.63
CA ALA A 117 -22.66 21.42 -6.30
C ALA A 117 -21.99 21.60 -7.69
N ILE A 118 -21.13 20.67 -8.10
CA ILE A 118 -20.42 20.70 -9.38
C ILE A 118 -21.24 19.94 -10.42
N VAL A 119 -21.49 20.57 -11.57
CA VAL A 119 -22.21 19.92 -12.68
C VAL A 119 -21.38 18.75 -13.21
N GLY A 120 -22.03 17.59 -13.36
CA GLY A 120 -21.41 16.36 -13.86
C GLY A 120 -20.54 15.59 -12.84
N ALA A 121 -20.40 16.07 -11.60
CA ALA A 121 -19.59 15.37 -10.58
C ALA A 121 -20.18 14.02 -10.16
N GLU A 122 -21.50 13.94 -9.98
CA GLU A 122 -22.16 12.66 -9.64
C GLU A 122 -22.08 11.66 -10.80
N GLU A 123 -22.21 12.12 -12.04
CA GLU A 123 -22.01 11.26 -13.21
C GLU A 123 -20.57 10.74 -13.27
N ARG A 124 -19.58 11.60 -13.02
CA ARG A 124 -18.18 11.16 -12.97
C ARG A 124 -17.93 10.15 -11.85
N ALA A 125 -18.48 10.40 -10.66
CA ALA A 125 -18.38 9.50 -9.52
C ALA A 125 -19.10 8.16 -9.78
N ALA A 126 -20.26 8.16 -10.42
CA ALA A 126 -20.97 6.94 -10.83
C ALA A 126 -20.17 6.13 -11.86
N ARG A 127 -19.52 6.81 -12.83
CA ARG A 127 -18.63 6.17 -13.81
C ARG A 127 -17.40 5.57 -13.16
N LEU A 128 -16.76 6.26 -12.22
CA LEU A 128 -15.68 5.70 -11.39
C LEU A 128 -16.12 4.37 -10.74
N MET A 129 -17.34 4.33 -10.21
CA MET A 129 -17.86 3.15 -9.53
C MET A 129 -18.30 2.02 -10.48
N THR A 130 -18.54 2.27 -11.77
CA THR A 130 -19.14 1.28 -12.69
C THR A 130 -18.25 0.91 -13.88
N GLN A 131 -17.71 1.90 -14.60
CA GLN A 131 -16.89 1.72 -15.79
C GLN A 131 -15.39 1.80 -15.46
N GLY A 132 -15.00 2.70 -14.55
CA GLY A 132 -13.60 2.93 -14.12
C GLY A 132 -13.09 1.96 -13.05
N LYS A 133 -13.69 0.77 -12.92
CA LYS A 133 -13.50 -0.12 -11.77
C LYS A 133 -12.05 -0.59 -11.57
N SER A 134 -11.33 -0.81 -12.65
CA SER A 134 -9.94 -1.31 -12.63
C SER A 134 -8.88 -0.21 -12.51
N GLN A 135 -9.25 1.05 -12.70
CA GLN A 135 -8.35 2.21 -12.64
C GLN A 135 -8.99 3.38 -11.85
N PRO A 136 -9.34 3.16 -10.58
CA PRO A 136 -10.07 4.16 -9.79
C PRO A 136 -9.29 5.45 -9.53
N ASP A 137 -7.97 5.38 -9.65
CA ASP A 137 -7.05 6.45 -9.33
C ASP A 137 -7.24 7.71 -10.19
N ASP A 138 -7.68 7.57 -11.44
CA ASP A 138 -7.91 8.69 -12.36
C ASP A 138 -9.21 9.43 -11.99
N GLY A 139 -10.31 8.70 -11.85
CA GLY A 139 -11.59 9.28 -11.43
C GLY A 139 -11.54 9.93 -10.04
N ILE A 140 -10.81 9.31 -9.09
CA ILE A 140 -10.56 9.92 -7.77
C ILE A 140 -9.77 11.23 -7.92
N TYR A 141 -8.72 11.24 -8.74
CA TYR A 141 -7.89 12.42 -8.93
C TYR A 141 -8.71 13.58 -9.51
N GLU A 142 -9.53 13.33 -10.52
CA GLU A 142 -10.38 14.35 -11.12
C GLU A 142 -11.41 14.93 -10.14
N LEU A 143 -12.08 14.09 -9.34
CA LEU A 143 -12.99 14.55 -8.29
C LEU A 143 -12.24 15.46 -7.30
N LEU A 144 -11.05 15.07 -6.86
CA LEU A 144 -10.23 15.88 -5.96
C LEU A 144 -9.84 17.23 -6.56
N ILE A 145 -9.50 17.28 -7.86
CA ILE A 145 -9.17 18.52 -8.57
C ILE A 145 -10.41 19.42 -8.69
N ALA A 146 -11.55 18.88 -9.13
CA ALA A 146 -12.79 19.63 -9.27
C ALA A 146 -13.26 20.23 -7.95
N GLY A 147 -13.32 19.41 -6.89
CA GLY A 147 -13.67 19.88 -5.54
C GLY A 147 -12.69 20.92 -5.01
N THR A 148 -11.40 20.81 -5.36
CA THR A 148 -10.39 21.79 -4.99
C THR A 148 -10.56 23.13 -5.70
N TYR A 149 -10.87 23.15 -6.99
CA TYR A 149 -11.22 24.38 -7.72
C TYR A 149 -12.42 25.06 -7.06
N LYS A 150 -13.51 24.30 -6.83
CA LYS A 150 -14.73 24.84 -6.21
C LYS A 150 -14.46 25.43 -4.83
N ARG A 151 -13.70 24.71 -3.99
CA ARG A 151 -13.31 25.19 -2.65
C ARG A 151 -12.40 26.44 -2.69
N ARG A 152 -11.65 26.66 -3.77
CA ARG A 152 -10.78 27.84 -3.96
C ARG A 152 -11.51 29.03 -4.59
N GLY A 153 -12.84 29.02 -4.57
CA GLY A 153 -13.67 30.15 -5.00
C GLY A 153 -13.79 30.27 -6.51
N TRP A 154 -13.62 29.18 -7.26
CA TRP A 154 -14.05 29.13 -8.65
C TRP A 154 -15.58 29.03 -8.69
N GLU A 155 -16.20 29.93 -9.43
CA GLU A 155 -17.64 30.18 -9.39
C GLU A 155 -18.37 29.02 -10.08
N ARG A 156 -17.97 28.71 -11.31
CA ARG A 156 -18.39 27.53 -12.05
C ARG A 156 -17.23 26.53 -12.15
N VAL A 157 -17.55 25.28 -11.87
CA VAL A 157 -16.69 24.12 -12.08
C VAL A 157 -17.61 23.04 -12.63
N GLU A 158 -17.26 22.46 -13.77
CA GLU A 158 -18.10 21.47 -14.45
C GLU A 158 -17.24 20.40 -15.10
N PHE A 159 -17.68 19.16 -14.97
CA PHE A 159 -17.14 18.05 -15.74
C PHE A 159 -17.61 18.13 -17.18
N VAL A 160 -16.69 17.88 -18.11
CA VAL A 160 -17.03 17.77 -19.52
C VAL A 160 -17.52 16.34 -19.80
N PRO A 161 -18.71 16.16 -20.39
CA PRO A 161 -19.15 14.85 -20.83
C PRO A 161 -18.17 14.29 -21.86
N GLU A 162 -17.69 13.06 -21.65
CA GLU A 162 -16.78 12.43 -22.60
C GLU A 162 -17.51 12.11 -23.91
N THR A 163 -16.90 12.50 -25.03
CA THR A 163 -17.40 12.14 -26.37
C THR A 163 -16.34 11.35 -27.14
N PRO A 164 -16.69 10.24 -27.82
CA PRO A 164 -15.70 9.41 -28.53
C PRO A 164 -15.01 10.10 -29.72
N ILE A 165 -15.53 11.26 -30.14
CA ILE A 165 -15.27 11.86 -31.45
C ILE A 165 -14.17 12.93 -31.38
N ALA A 166 -13.94 13.53 -30.20
CA ALA A 166 -12.97 14.61 -30.05
C ALA A 166 -12.26 14.57 -28.69
N LYS A 167 -11.00 14.98 -28.68
CA LYS A 167 -10.28 15.21 -27.43
C LYS A 167 -10.87 16.42 -26.71
N GLN A 168 -11.34 16.21 -25.49
CA GLN A 168 -11.92 17.25 -24.64
C GLN A 168 -11.18 17.32 -23.31
N PRO A 169 -11.09 18.50 -22.68
CA PRO A 169 -10.55 18.62 -21.33
C PRO A 169 -11.50 17.94 -20.34
N ASP A 170 -10.99 17.56 -19.17
CA ASP A 170 -11.82 16.91 -18.14
C ASP A 170 -12.76 17.89 -17.43
N LEU A 171 -12.32 19.14 -17.24
CA LEU A 171 -13.10 20.18 -16.58
C LEU A 171 -13.08 21.51 -17.33
N PHE A 172 -14.18 22.25 -17.20
CA PHE A 172 -14.18 23.70 -17.37
C PHE A 172 -14.33 24.39 -16.02
N VAL A 173 -13.53 25.43 -15.80
CA VAL A 173 -13.57 26.23 -14.57
C VAL A 173 -13.59 27.71 -14.90
N ASP A 174 -14.41 28.49 -14.18
CA ASP A 174 -14.41 29.95 -14.26
C ASP A 174 -14.33 30.67 -12.90
N ARG A 175 -13.76 31.87 -12.94
CA ARG A 175 -13.73 32.82 -11.83
C ARG A 175 -13.62 34.24 -12.37
N GLY A 176 -14.74 34.95 -12.41
CA GLY A 176 -14.83 36.28 -13.00
C GLY A 176 -14.36 36.30 -14.47
N ARG A 177 -13.20 36.92 -14.73
CA ARG A 177 -12.64 37.02 -16.10
C ARG A 177 -11.71 35.86 -16.49
N SER A 178 -11.42 34.94 -15.57
CA SER A 178 -10.56 33.78 -15.85
C SER A 178 -11.41 32.56 -16.20
N GLN A 179 -11.13 31.94 -17.35
CA GLN A 179 -11.80 30.72 -17.81
C GLN A 179 -10.74 29.74 -18.30
N TRP A 180 -10.67 28.55 -17.70
CA TRP A 180 -9.67 27.54 -18.04
C TRP A 180 -10.31 26.22 -18.42
N ALA A 181 -9.72 25.59 -19.44
CA ALA A 181 -9.87 24.17 -19.70
C ALA A 181 -8.81 23.42 -18.87
N VAL A 182 -9.23 22.44 -18.09
CA VAL A 182 -8.34 21.69 -17.20
C VAL A 182 -8.28 20.24 -17.67
N GLU A 183 -7.06 19.77 -17.93
CA GLU A 183 -6.75 18.35 -18.14
C GLU A 183 -6.17 17.79 -16.84
N CYS A 184 -6.81 16.77 -16.30
CA CYS A 184 -6.41 16.05 -15.11
C CYS A 184 -5.51 14.88 -15.49
N LYS A 185 -4.21 15.14 -15.58
CA LYS A 185 -3.22 14.07 -15.70
C LYS A 185 -2.66 13.73 -14.33
N ARG A 186 -3.02 12.56 -13.81
CA ARG A 186 -2.26 11.99 -12.71
C ARG A 186 -0.87 11.62 -13.24
N ALA A 187 0.17 12.01 -12.52
CA ALA A 187 1.45 11.32 -12.62
C ALA A 187 1.26 9.93 -12.01
N GLY A 188 0.55 9.05 -12.73
CA GLY A 188 0.43 7.65 -12.34
C GLY A 188 1.82 7.02 -12.29
N ARG A 189 1.95 5.89 -11.57
CA ARG A 189 3.07 4.99 -11.82
C ARG A 189 2.94 4.57 -13.28
N SER A 190 3.83 5.07 -14.13
CA SER A 190 3.90 4.66 -15.54
C SER A 190 4.10 3.14 -15.61
N GLY A 191 3.82 2.54 -16.77
CA GLY A 191 4.20 1.13 -17.01
C GLY A 191 5.64 0.87 -16.61
N TYR A 192 6.53 1.81 -16.95
CA TYR A 192 7.92 1.84 -16.50
C TYR A 192 8.09 1.72 -14.97
N ALA A 193 7.42 2.54 -14.16
CA ALA A 193 7.53 2.45 -12.70
C ALA A 193 7.00 1.11 -12.13
N LYS A 194 6.00 0.51 -12.78
CA LYS A 194 5.53 -0.83 -12.44
C LYS A 194 6.56 -1.90 -12.79
N ASP A 195 7.17 -1.79 -13.96
CA ASP A 195 8.15 -2.76 -14.45
C ASP A 195 9.44 -2.73 -13.62
N GLU A 196 9.92 -1.54 -13.27
CA GLU A 196 11.03 -1.33 -12.34
C GLU A 196 10.74 -1.97 -10.98
N ARG A 197 9.56 -1.71 -10.41
CA ARG A 197 9.16 -2.32 -9.13
C ARG A 197 9.12 -3.85 -9.23
N ASN A 198 8.53 -4.39 -10.28
CA ASN A 198 8.45 -5.84 -10.48
C ASN A 198 9.86 -6.46 -10.60
N ALA A 199 10.80 -5.78 -11.29
CA ALA A 199 12.19 -6.23 -11.38
C ALA A 199 12.87 -6.23 -10.00
N GLY A 200 12.67 -5.17 -9.21
CA GLY A 200 13.12 -5.10 -7.81
C GLY A 200 12.56 -6.23 -6.94
N GLU A 201 11.26 -6.53 -7.05
CA GLU A 201 10.61 -7.61 -6.30
C GLU A 201 11.12 -9.01 -6.71
N ARG A 202 11.44 -9.23 -8.00
CA ARG A 202 12.06 -10.48 -8.47
C ARG A 202 13.47 -10.65 -7.92
N MET A 203 14.29 -9.60 -7.98
CA MET A 203 15.65 -9.61 -7.39
C MET A 203 15.62 -9.84 -5.87
N ALA A 204 14.72 -9.15 -5.16
CA ALA A 204 14.57 -9.31 -3.72
C ALA A 204 14.14 -10.74 -3.35
N ARG A 205 13.24 -11.36 -4.14
CA ARG A 205 12.81 -12.75 -3.91
C ARG A 205 13.99 -13.73 -3.92
N GLN A 206 14.90 -13.60 -4.89
CA GLN A 206 16.06 -14.47 -4.95
C GLN A 206 17.00 -14.27 -3.75
N ALA A 207 17.18 -13.03 -3.30
CA ALA A 207 17.93 -12.73 -2.07
C ALA A 207 17.27 -13.33 -0.81
N HIS A 208 15.94 -13.25 -0.71
CA HIS A 208 15.16 -13.88 0.36
C HIS A 208 15.31 -15.40 0.37
N ASP A 209 15.27 -16.03 -0.81
CA ASP A 209 15.45 -17.48 -0.95
C ASP A 209 16.86 -17.91 -0.54
N ARG A 210 17.89 -17.11 -0.85
CA ARG A 210 19.26 -17.35 -0.34
C ARG A 210 19.35 -17.21 1.18
N SER A 211 18.79 -16.15 1.76
CA SER A 211 18.75 -15.97 3.22
C SER A 211 18.05 -17.14 3.92
N ARG A 212 16.93 -17.62 3.36
CA ARG A 212 16.20 -18.81 3.84
C ARG A 212 17.04 -20.07 3.76
N ALA A 213 17.66 -20.33 2.59
CA ALA A 213 18.49 -21.51 2.38
C ALA A 213 19.72 -21.56 3.32
N GLN A 214 20.25 -20.38 3.68
CA GLN A 214 21.36 -20.24 4.62
C GLN A 214 20.92 -20.24 6.10
N GLN A 215 19.61 -20.21 6.37
CA GLN A 215 19.04 -20.06 7.71
C GLN A 215 19.61 -18.86 8.48
N ARG A 216 19.96 -17.80 7.75
CA ARG A 216 20.64 -16.62 8.30
C ARG A 216 19.75 -15.39 8.06
N PRO A 217 19.26 -14.73 9.13
CA PRO A 217 18.52 -13.47 8.99
C PRO A 217 19.43 -12.39 8.40
N ILE A 218 19.10 -11.89 7.22
CA ILE A 218 19.95 -10.96 6.46
C ILE A 218 19.16 -9.68 6.13
N VAL A 219 19.84 -8.55 6.20
CA VAL A 219 19.39 -7.28 5.64
C VAL A 219 20.27 -6.94 4.43
N VAL A 220 19.62 -6.58 3.33
CA VAL A 220 20.27 -6.01 2.13
C VAL A 220 19.81 -4.58 1.98
N MET A 221 20.74 -3.63 2.04
CA MET A 221 20.48 -2.22 1.75
C MET A 221 21.20 -1.85 0.46
N VAL A 222 20.48 -1.35 -0.52
CA VAL A 222 21.02 -1.04 -1.85
C VAL A 222 20.47 0.27 -2.37
N ARG A 223 21.34 1.05 -3.01
CA ARG A 223 20.97 2.20 -3.84
C ARG A 223 21.43 1.92 -5.27
N PHE A 224 20.47 1.73 -6.16
CA PHE A 224 20.70 1.51 -7.57
C PHE A 224 20.99 2.83 -8.30
N ALA A 225 21.95 2.79 -9.22
CA ALA A 225 22.30 3.84 -10.17
C ALA A 225 21.87 3.50 -11.61
N ALA A 226 21.47 2.24 -11.85
CA ALA A 226 20.93 1.75 -13.11
C ALA A 226 19.45 1.35 -12.98
N GLU A 227 18.75 1.31 -14.12
CA GLU A 227 17.37 0.80 -14.19
C GLU A 227 17.32 -0.68 -13.83
N LEU A 228 16.41 -1.06 -12.94
CA LEU A 228 16.30 -2.41 -12.38
C LEU A 228 15.95 -3.45 -13.44
N VAL A 229 15.16 -3.07 -14.45
CA VAL A 229 14.81 -3.96 -15.56
C VAL A 229 16.02 -4.43 -16.37
N ASN A 230 17.13 -3.69 -16.32
CA ASN A 230 18.36 -4.01 -17.05
C ASN A 230 19.35 -4.83 -16.20
N LEU A 231 19.06 -5.06 -14.92
CA LEU A 231 19.92 -5.83 -14.03
C LEU A 231 19.55 -7.33 -14.06
N PRO A 232 20.54 -8.23 -13.89
CA PRO A 232 20.25 -9.66 -13.71
C PRO A 232 19.34 -9.91 -12.51
N GLU A 233 18.39 -10.83 -12.63
CA GLU A 233 17.45 -11.13 -11.53
C GLU A 233 18.14 -11.72 -10.29
N ASP A 234 19.32 -12.32 -10.44
CA ASP A 234 20.13 -12.87 -9.35
C ASP A 234 21.12 -11.85 -8.75
N TYR A 235 21.12 -10.59 -9.22
CA TYR A 235 22.10 -9.58 -8.83
C TYR A 235 22.23 -9.41 -7.30
N LEU A 236 21.12 -9.28 -6.57
CA LEU A 236 21.14 -9.18 -5.11
C LEU A 236 21.47 -10.53 -4.43
N ALA A 237 21.05 -11.64 -5.01
CA ALA A 237 21.36 -12.99 -4.49
C ALA A 237 22.87 -13.25 -4.52
N GLN A 238 23.57 -12.82 -5.57
CA GLN A 238 25.04 -12.91 -5.64
C GLN A 238 25.73 -12.12 -4.52
N LYS A 239 25.21 -10.93 -4.15
CA LYS A 239 25.76 -10.15 -3.01
C LYS A 239 25.54 -10.89 -1.68
N VAL A 240 24.39 -11.55 -1.52
CA VAL A 240 24.09 -12.40 -0.36
C VAL A 240 25.03 -13.62 -0.31
N ASP A 241 25.31 -14.26 -1.45
CA ASP A 241 26.22 -15.41 -1.52
C ASP A 241 27.67 -15.01 -1.18
N GLN A 242 28.11 -13.80 -1.55
CA GLN A 242 29.41 -13.25 -1.14
C GLN A 242 29.49 -13.03 0.37
N PHE A 243 28.44 -12.48 0.98
CA PHE A 243 28.32 -12.31 2.43
C PHE A 243 28.29 -13.64 3.19
N ALA A 244 27.69 -14.69 2.61
CA ALA A 244 27.55 -16.00 3.25
C ALA A 244 28.89 -16.60 3.70
N SER A 245 29.97 -16.27 2.98
CA SER A 245 31.33 -16.73 3.30
C SER A 245 31.99 -16.00 4.48
N GLY A 246 31.38 -14.90 4.97
CA GLY A 246 31.98 -14.00 5.95
C GLY A 246 31.13 -13.73 7.20
N THR A 247 31.78 -13.21 8.23
CA THR A 247 31.18 -12.80 9.52
C THR A 247 31.07 -11.28 9.67
N ARG A 248 31.61 -10.51 8.72
CA ARG A 248 31.52 -9.05 8.68
C ARG A 248 30.54 -8.63 7.59
N PRO A 249 29.89 -7.46 7.73
CA PRO A 249 29.11 -6.88 6.65
C PRO A 249 29.89 -6.88 5.33
N HIS A 250 29.21 -7.25 4.25
CA HIS A 250 29.76 -7.19 2.91
C HIS A 250 29.27 -5.92 2.23
N GLU A 251 30.17 -4.97 2.01
CA GLU A 251 29.90 -3.73 1.29
C GLU A 251 30.34 -3.86 -0.16
N TRP A 252 29.57 -3.26 -1.08
CA TRP A 252 29.94 -3.20 -2.50
C TRP A 252 29.65 -1.83 -3.10
N SER A 253 30.39 -1.51 -4.16
CA SER A 253 30.14 -0.40 -5.06
C SER A 253 30.58 -0.82 -6.45
N ASP A 254 29.65 -0.88 -7.39
CA ASP A 254 29.91 -1.17 -8.81
C ASP A 254 29.19 -0.15 -9.69
N ASP A 255 29.22 -0.34 -11.01
CA ASP A 255 28.62 0.59 -11.98
C ASP A 255 27.09 0.68 -11.85
N TYR A 256 26.45 -0.32 -11.25
CA TYR A 256 25.00 -0.44 -11.18
C TYR A 256 24.44 -0.04 -9.83
N SER A 257 25.16 -0.28 -8.74
CA SER A 257 24.69 0.05 -7.40
C SER A 257 25.80 0.13 -6.36
N ARG A 258 25.43 0.69 -5.21
CA ARG A 258 26.20 0.59 -3.97
C ARG A 258 25.30 0.06 -2.85
N GLY A 259 25.86 -0.73 -1.95
CA GLY A 259 25.07 -1.30 -0.87
C GLY A 259 25.86 -2.10 0.15
N VAL A 260 25.12 -2.68 1.08
CA VAL A 260 25.64 -3.54 2.14
C VAL A 260 24.71 -4.72 2.39
N VAL A 261 25.31 -5.89 2.61
CA VAL A 261 24.67 -7.08 3.16
C VAL A 261 25.19 -7.30 4.58
N ALA A 262 24.30 -7.46 5.54
CA ALA A 262 24.64 -7.69 6.94
C ALA A 262 23.63 -8.63 7.62
N ASP A 263 23.99 -9.13 8.81
CA ASP A 263 23.05 -9.83 9.67
C ASP A 263 21.93 -8.88 10.13
N ALA A 264 20.68 -9.37 10.08
CA ALA A 264 19.53 -8.64 10.62
C ALA A 264 19.55 -8.65 12.15
N ASP A 265 19.37 -7.49 12.80
CA ASP A 265 19.27 -7.44 14.25
C ASP A 265 17.85 -7.80 14.73
N MET A 266 17.66 -9.07 15.07
CA MET A 266 16.36 -9.58 15.52
C MET A 266 15.99 -9.17 16.94
N ARG A 267 16.88 -8.52 17.71
CA ARG A 267 16.67 -8.29 19.16
C ARG A 267 15.50 -7.34 19.44
N ALA A 268 15.43 -6.22 18.71
CA ALA A 268 14.36 -5.24 18.88
C ALA A 268 13.00 -5.84 18.49
N LEU A 269 12.93 -6.50 17.32
CA LEU A 269 11.73 -7.19 16.86
C LEU A 269 11.24 -8.22 17.89
N ARG A 270 12.12 -9.11 18.36
CA ARG A 270 11.76 -10.13 19.36
C ARG A 270 11.26 -9.53 20.67
N ARG A 271 11.86 -8.42 21.13
CA ARG A 271 11.40 -7.75 22.36
C ARG A 271 10.01 -7.13 22.18
N VAL A 272 9.73 -6.51 21.05
CA VAL A 272 8.38 -5.95 20.80
C VAL A 272 7.35 -7.08 20.65
N LEU A 273 7.69 -8.17 19.96
CA LEU A 273 6.80 -9.33 19.78
C LEU A 273 6.42 -10.04 21.09
N GLN A 274 7.14 -9.82 22.19
CA GLN A 274 6.72 -10.30 23.52
C GLN A 274 5.50 -9.56 24.08
N HIS A 275 5.17 -8.40 23.52
CA HIS A 275 4.12 -7.51 24.04
C HIS A 275 3.12 -7.07 22.97
N ASP A 276 3.47 -7.19 21.69
CA ASP A 276 2.65 -6.72 20.58
C ASP A 276 2.75 -7.60 19.34
N ASP A 277 1.62 -7.82 18.67
CA ASP A 277 1.59 -8.51 17.40
C ASP A 277 1.77 -7.48 16.29
N ILE A 278 2.74 -7.70 15.41
CA ILE A 278 3.14 -6.72 14.40
C ILE A 278 2.69 -7.20 13.02
N TYR A 279 2.07 -6.31 12.24
CA TYR A 279 1.73 -6.61 10.86
C TYR A 279 2.98 -7.07 10.08
N PHE A 280 2.93 -8.28 9.53
CA PHE A 280 4.08 -8.91 8.88
C PHE A 280 4.48 -8.14 7.60
N GLY A 281 5.76 -7.76 7.52
CA GLY A 281 6.27 -6.95 6.42
C GLY A 281 5.81 -5.50 6.40
N SER A 282 5.27 -4.97 7.50
CA SER A 282 4.99 -3.54 7.65
C SER A 282 6.27 -2.70 7.79
N SER A 283 6.13 -1.39 7.61
CA SER A 283 7.16 -0.40 7.92
C SER A 283 7.66 -0.49 9.37
N ARG A 284 6.78 -0.87 10.32
CA ARG A 284 7.14 -1.12 11.71
C ARG A 284 8.08 -2.33 11.86
N MET A 285 7.76 -3.43 11.19
CA MET A 285 8.64 -4.62 11.19
C MET A 285 10.00 -4.29 10.56
N PHE A 286 10.01 -3.56 9.44
CA PHE A 286 11.24 -3.07 8.80
C PHE A 286 12.07 -2.20 9.76
N GLN A 287 11.44 -1.22 10.42
CA GLN A 287 12.11 -0.33 11.38
C GLN A 287 12.77 -1.12 12.53
N LEU A 288 12.13 -2.18 13.02
CA LEU A 288 12.68 -3.01 14.09
C LEU A 288 13.84 -3.90 13.63
N LEU A 289 13.88 -4.27 12.35
CA LEU A 289 14.95 -5.08 11.76
C LEU A 289 16.17 -4.25 11.34
N VAL A 290 15.94 -3.01 10.88
CA VAL A 290 16.96 -2.11 10.31
C VAL A 290 17.37 -1.01 11.28
N GLY A 291 16.56 -0.73 12.30
CA GLY A 291 16.79 0.31 13.32
C GLY A 291 16.28 1.70 12.93
N SER A 292 15.81 1.90 11.70
CA SER A 292 15.21 3.15 11.23
C SER A 292 14.27 2.89 10.05
N TYR A 293 13.41 3.86 9.73
CA TYR A 293 12.54 3.81 8.56
C TYR A 293 12.53 5.17 7.86
N GLU A 294 12.84 5.18 6.56
CA GLU A 294 12.74 6.35 5.69
C GLU A 294 11.59 6.13 4.70
N PRO A 295 10.55 6.99 4.69
CA PRO A 295 9.37 6.77 3.86
C PRO A 295 9.61 6.74 2.34
N SER A 296 10.77 7.21 1.87
CA SER A 296 11.14 7.18 0.45
C SER A 296 11.81 5.87 0.01
N ILE A 297 12.06 4.93 0.93
CA ILE A 297 12.68 3.64 0.61
C ILE A 297 11.59 2.60 0.30
N ASP A 298 11.74 1.92 -0.83
CA ASP A 298 11.02 0.67 -1.10
C ASP A 298 11.68 -0.49 -0.35
N PHE A 299 10.87 -1.33 0.29
CA PHE A 299 11.36 -2.48 1.03
C PHE A 299 10.47 -3.70 0.83
N THR A 300 11.05 -4.88 1.06
CA THR A 300 10.33 -6.14 1.17
C THR A 300 10.87 -6.91 2.37
N VAL A 301 9.99 -7.60 3.08
CA VAL A 301 10.36 -8.49 4.19
C VAL A 301 9.81 -9.87 3.87
N SER A 302 10.66 -10.88 4.04
CA SER A 302 10.29 -12.30 3.92
C SER A 302 10.81 -13.05 5.14
N GLY A 303 10.14 -14.15 5.48
CA GLY A 303 10.46 -14.98 6.62
C GLY A 303 9.24 -15.77 7.08
N ASP A 304 9.49 -16.70 7.99
CA ASP A 304 8.45 -17.56 8.54
C ASP A 304 7.94 -16.92 9.84
N TRP A 305 6.62 -16.77 9.96
CA TRP A 305 6.01 -16.17 11.15
C TRP A 305 4.87 -17.02 11.69
N VAL A 306 4.59 -16.86 12.97
CA VAL A 306 3.38 -17.40 13.59
C VAL A 306 2.32 -16.30 13.58
N PRO A 307 1.17 -16.51 12.91
CA PRO A 307 0.09 -15.55 12.94
C PRO A 307 -0.53 -15.41 14.33
N ALA A 308 -0.95 -14.20 14.67
CA ALA A 308 -1.71 -13.92 15.88
C ALA A 308 -3.15 -14.45 15.76
N GLU A 309 -3.73 -14.84 16.90
CA GLU A 309 -5.11 -15.31 16.97
C GLU A 309 -6.09 -14.25 16.44
N GLY A 310 -6.96 -14.65 15.50
CA GLY A 310 -7.90 -13.75 14.83
C GLY A 310 -7.27 -12.69 13.90
N ARG A 311 -5.93 -12.61 13.81
CA ARG A 311 -5.19 -11.61 13.04
C ARG A 311 -4.12 -12.29 12.17
N PRO A 312 -4.51 -12.96 11.07
CA PRO A 312 -3.61 -13.81 10.28
C PRO A 312 -2.43 -13.07 9.63
N LEU A 313 -2.54 -11.73 9.48
CA LEU A 313 -1.49 -10.87 8.91
C LEU A 313 -0.55 -10.27 9.97
N HIS A 314 -0.83 -10.47 11.25
CA HIS A 314 0.03 -9.99 12.34
C HIS A 314 0.86 -11.15 12.87
N ALA A 315 2.17 -10.95 12.97
CA ALA A 315 3.09 -11.90 13.55
C ALA A 315 3.10 -11.75 15.08
N THR A 316 2.96 -12.88 15.77
CA THR A 316 3.24 -13.00 17.22
C THR A 316 4.67 -13.50 17.48
N SER A 317 5.24 -14.20 16.50
CA SER A 317 6.67 -14.52 16.46
C SER A 317 7.15 -14.60 15.02
N VAL A 318 8.43 -14.28 14.80
CA VAL A 318 9.12 -14.48 13.52
C VAL A 318 10.30 -15.41 13.79
N ARG A 319 10.31 -16.57 13.13
CA ARG A 319 11.35 -17.57 13.33
C ARG A 319 12.56 -17.23 12.44
N PRO A 320 13.80 -17.24 12.96
CA PRO A 320 14.92 -17.55 12.06
C PRO A 320 14.66 -18.98 11.55
N CYS A 321 14.74 -19.23 10.24
CA CYS A 321 14.40 -20.53 9.66
C CYS A 321 15.03 -21.66 10.49
N GLU A 322 14.23 -22.41 11.23
CA GLU A 322 14.67 -23.57 12.01
C GLU A 322 14.19 -24.83 11.32
N LEU A 323 15.14 -25.73 11.07
CA LEU A 323 14.92 -27.09 10.58
C LEU A 323 13.92 -27.80 11.49
N SER A 324 12.82 -28.26 10.92
CA SER A 324 12.04 -29.33 11.52
C SER A 324 12.91 -30.59 11.58
N ARG A 325 13.45 -30.90 12.78
CA ARG A 325 13.80 -32.28 13.12
C ARG A 325 12.50 -33.07 13.21
N MET A 326 12.21 -33.89 12.20
CA MET A 326 11.29 -35.00 12.38
C MET A 326 12.00 -36.05 13.23
N ALA A 327 11.40 -36.39 14.37
CA ALA A 327 11.45 -37.75 14.89
C ALA A 327 10.40 -38.57 14.14
#